data_AF-A0A949AJG0-F1
#
_entry.id   AF-A0A949AJG0-F1
#
_cell.length_a   1.000
_cell.length_b   1.000
_cell.length_c   1.000
_cell.angle_alpha   90.00
_cell.angle_beta   90.00
_cell.angle_gamma   90.00
#
_symmetry.space_group_name_H-M   'P 1'
#
loop_
_entity.id
_entity.type
_entity.pdbx_description
1 polymer ?
#
loop_
_entity_poly.entity_id
_entity_poly.type
_entity_poly.pdbx_seq_one_letter_code
_entity_poly.pdbx_strand_id
1 'polypeptide(L)'
;YLMRYAQSRAITKGVLVRFEFEHGSGKYWLAEQKNDVIGRDDEAFVKFSNKMGKNFSLPDGLTLGSEGLTILFYPDGNIEKQAVKLCGEVSCLIISTREQRGHVNVFEAEK
;
A
#
# COMPACT_ATOMS: atom_id res chain seq x y z
N TYR A 1 3.24 -6.01 8.12
CA TYR A 1 3.56 -4.91 9.07
C TYR A 1 3.44 -3.52 8.42
N LEU A 2 3.92 -3.33 7.19
CA LEU A 2 3.94 -2.02 6.50
C LEU A 2 2.57 -1.34 6.37
N MET A 3 1.52 -2.05 5.94
CA MET A 3 0.18 -1.47 5.77
C MET A 3 -0.44 -0.99 7.10
N ARG A 4 -0.22 -1.72 8.20
CA ARG A 4 -0.67 -1.29 9.54
C ARG A 4 0.03 -0.01 9.98
N TYR A 5 1.33 0.11 9.67
CA TYR A 5 2.09 1.32 9.94
C TYR A 5 1.58 2.51 9.10
N ALA A 6 1.29 2.30 7.81
CA ALA A 6 0.73 3.32 6.92
C ALA A 6 -0.62 3.83 7.45
N GLN A 7 -1.52 2.91 7.83
CA GLN A 7 -2.81 3.23 8.41
C GLN A 7 -2.68 4.00 9.74
N SER A 8 -1.87 3.50 10.67
CA SER A 8 -1.63 4.17 11.96
C SER A 8 -1.07 5.57 11.77
N ARG A 9 -0.18 5.77 10.79
CA ARG A 9 0.38 7.08 10.49
C ARG A 9 -0.65 8.03 9.88
N ALA A 10 -1.48 7.55 8.94
CA ALA A 10 -2.56 8.36 8.36
C ALA A 10 -3.50 8.89 9.45
N ILE A 11 -3.92 8.02 10.38
CA ILE A 11 -4.77 8.37 11.53
C ILE A 11 -4.05 9.38 12.46
N THR A 12 -2.82 9.07 12.88
CA THR A 12 -2.11 9.87 13.89
C THR A 12 -1.70 11.25 13.39
N LYS A 13 -1.41 11.37 12.08
CA LYS A 13 -0.96 12.62 11.47
C LYS A 13 -2.05 13.41 10.78
N GLY A 14 -3.24 12.82 10.57
CA GLY A 14 -4.33 13.50 9.88
C GLY A 14 -4.08 13.73 8.39
N VAL A 15 -3.20 12.94 7.77
CA VAL A 15 -2.80 13.08 6.35
C VAL A 15 -3.08 11.81 5.55
N LEU A 16 -3.23 11.94 4.23
CA LEU A 16 -3.25 10.77 3.36
C LEU A 16 -1.86 10.12 3.31
N VAL A 17 -1.83 8.80 3.42
CA VAL A 17 -0.64 7.99 3.18
C VAL A 17 -0.91 7.09 1.99
N ARG A 18 0.08 6.93 1.12
CA ARG A 18 0.00 6.12 -0.09
C ARG A 18 1.03 5.02 -0.03
N PHE A 19 0.59 3.78 -0.22
CA PHE A 19 1.48 2.68 -0.57
C PHE A 19 1.62 2.64 -2.08
N GLU A 20 2.86 2.57 -2.53
CA GLU A 20 3.23 2.72 -3.94
C GLU A 20 3.92 1.46 -4.41
N PHE A 21 3.56 1.01 -5.59
CA PHE A 21 4.13 -0.18 -6.21
C PHE A 21 4.57 0.09 -7.64
N GLU A 22 5.83 -0.24 -7.94
CA GLU A 22 6.37 -0.16 -9.29
C GLU A 22 6.10 -1.48 -10.02
N HIS A 23 5.30 -1.40 -11.09
CA HIS A 23 4.95 -2.56 -11.90
C HIS A 23 6.19 -3.21 -12.51
N GLY A 24 6.28 -4.53 -12.44
CA GLY A 24 7.34 -5.32 -13.08
C GLY A 24 8.69 -5.35 -12.34
N SER A 25 9.02 -4.35 -11.51
CA SER A 25 10.27 -4.35 -10.74
C SER A 25 10.12 -4.94 -9.34
N GLY A 26 8.88 -5.11 -8.87
CA GLY A 26 8.61 -5.58 -7.51
C GLY A 26 8.98 -4.58 -6.42
N LYS A 27 9.25 -3.32 -6.77
CA LYS A 27 9.62 -2.30 -5.78
C LYS A 27 8.40 -1.63 -5.18
N TYR A 28 8.48 -1.33 -3.89
CA TYR A 28 7.43 -0.61 -3.16
C TYR A 28 7.99 0.37 -2.13
N TRP A 29 7.21 1.40 -1.80
CA TRP A 29 7.53 2.39 -0.77
C TRP A 29 6.27 3.04 -0.19
N LEU A 30 6.44 3.81 0.90
CA LEU A 30 5.38 4.68 1.43
C LEU A 30 5.64 6.14 1.06
N ALA A 31 4.57 6.84 0.70
CA ALA A 31 4.52 8.27 0.48
C ALA A 31 3.43 8.93 1.34
N GLU A 32 3.63 10.17 1.76
CA GLU A 32 2.66 10.99 2.48
C GLU A 32 2.28 12.20 1.64
N GLN A 33 1.07 12.67 1.83
CA GLN A 33 0.58 13.90 1.22
C GLN A 33 1.39 15.12 1.70
N LYS A 34 1.73 16.02 0.78
CA LYS A 34 2.34 17.32 1.08
C LYS A 34 1.37 18.18 1.90
N ASN A 35 1.89 18.94 2.86
CA ASN A 35 1.09 19.69 3.84
C ASN A 35 0.15 20.76 3.26
N ASP A 36 0.22 21.08 1.96
CA ASP A 36 -0.56 22.16 1.34
C ASP A 36 -1.28 21.73 0.05
N VAL A 37 -1.27 20.44 -0.29
CA VAL A 37 -1.88 19.93 -1.53
C VAL A 37 -2.99 18.98 -1.18
N ILE A 38 -4.24 19.38 -1.46
CA ILE A 38 -5.40 18.50 -1.34
C ILE A 38 -5.65 17.87 -2.71
N GLY A 39 -5.33 16.59 -2.84
CA GLY A 39 -5.46 15.89 -4.12
C GLY A 39 -5.02 14.43 -4.01
N ARG A 40 -5.44 13.61 -4.97
CA ARG A 40 -5.03 12.20 -5.07
C ARG A 40 -3.93 11.97 -6.10
N ASP A 41 -3.55 13.02 -6.81
CA ASP A 41 -2.58 12.99 -7.90
C ASP A 41 -1.16 12.81 -7.38
N ASP A 42 -0.27 12.27 -8.21
CA ASP A 42 1.11 11.95 -7.83
C ASP A 42 1.89 13.15 -7.31
N GLU A 43 1.60 14.35 -7.84
CA GLU A 43 2.24 15.58 -7.42
C GLU A 43 1.92 15.98 -5.97
N ALA A 44 0.82 15.45 -5.41
CA ALA A 44 0.42 15.68 -4.03
C ALA A 44 1.20 14.84 -3.02
N PHE A 45 1.94 13.81 -3.46
CA PHE A 45 2.61 12.86 -2.57
C PHE A 45 4.14 12.99 -2.62
N VAL A 46 4.77 12.74 -1.47
CA VAL A 46 6.23 12.65 -1.32
C VAL A 46 6.60 11.41 -0.55
N LYS A 47 7.70 10.74 -0.95
CA LYS A 47 8.22 9.60 -0.20
C LYS A 47 8.49 10.01 1.25
N PHE A 48 8.24 9.10 2.19
CA PHE A 48 8.59 9.36 3.58
C PHE A 48 10.09 9.68 3.70
N SER A 49 10.44 10.68 4.49
CA SER A 49 11.85 11.06 4.72
C SER A 49 12.65 10.02 5.52
N ASN A 50 11.97 9.02 6.09
CA ASN A 50 12.58 7.98 6.92
C ASN A 50 12.74 6.64 6.17
N LYS A 51 13.17 5.60 6.89
CA LYS A 51 13.39 4.25 6.34
C LYS A 51 12.21 3.66 5.56
N MET A 52 10.97 4.11 5.83
CA MET A 52 9.77 3.58 5.19
C MET A 52 9.49 4.22 3.81
N GLY A 53 10.16 5.32 3.47
CA GLY A 53 10.12 5.89 2.11
C GLY A 53 11.24 5.38 1.21
N LYS A 54 12.08 4.46 1.70
CA LYS A 54 13.04 3.75 0.85
C LYS A 54 12.29 2.78 -0.07
N ASN A 55 12.87 2.53 -1.24
CA ASN A 55 12.42 1.46 -2.11
C ASN A 55 12.78 0.13 -1.46
N PHE A 56 11.76 -0.65 -1.12
CA PHE A 56 11.89 -2.06 -0.78
C PHE A 56 11.67 -2.88 -2.04
N SER A 57 12.34 -4.00 -2.17
CA SER A 57 12.09 -4.97 -3.24
C SER A 57 11.37 -6.18 -2.67
N LEU A 58 10.44 -6.73 -3.45
CA LEU A 58 9.96 -8.07 -3.20
C LEU A 58 11.12 -9.08 -3.33
N PRO A 59 11.17 -10.10 -2.47
CA PRO A 59 12.07 -11.24 -2.65
C PRO A 59 11.91 -11.87 -4.03
N ASP A 60 13.00 -12.43 -4.56
CA ASP A 60 12.98 -13.15 -5.83
C ASP A 60 11.95 -14.28 -5.81
N GLY A 61 11.25 -14.47 -6.94
CA GLY A 61 10.16 -15.43 -7.06
C GLY A 61 8.81 -14.96 -6.53
N LEU A 62 8.73 -13.77 -5.91
CA LEU A 62 7.46 -13.13 -5.55
C LEU A 62 7.08 -12.04 -6.57
N THR A 63 5.84 -12.11 -7.03
CA THR A 63 5.22 -11.13 -7.92
C THR A 63 4.03 -10.51 -7.21
N LEU A 64 3.88 -9.19 -7.31
CA LEU A 64 2.73 -8.50 -6.77
C LEU A 64 1.94 -7.88 -7.92
N GLY A 65 0.67 -8.24 -8.01
CA GLY A 65 -0.28 -7.75 -8.99
C GLY A 65 -1.46 -7.11 -8.27
N SER A 66 -1.72 -5.85 -8.55
CA SER A 66 -2.88 -5.11 -8.04
C SER A 66 -3.62 -4.48 -9.22
N GLU A 67 -4.92 -4.24 -9.06
CA GLU A 67 -5.73 -3.56 -10.08
C GLU A 67 -5.28 -2.11 -10.32
N GLY A 68 -4.48 -1.53 -9.41
CA GLY A 68 -3.85 -0.21 -9.55
C GLY A 68 -2.53 -0.16 -8.80
N LEU A 69 -1.66 0.79 -9.15
CA LEU A 69 -0.28 0.86 -8.63
C LEU A 69 -0.16 1.44 -7.22
N THR A 70 -1.28 1.89 -6.65
CA THR A 70 -1.31 2.61 -5.39
C THR A 70 -2.48 2.19 -4.51
N ILE A 71 -2.28 2.30 -3.20
CA ILE A 71 -3.29 2.06 -2.17
C ILE A 71 -3.28 3.25 -1.21
N LEU A 72 -4.42 3.93 -1.08
CA LEU A 72 -4.57 5.05 -0.15
C LEU A 72 -5.02 4.61 1.25
N PHE A 73 -4.43 5.22 2.27
CA PHE A 73 -4.79 5.12 3.67
C PHE A 73 -5.28 6.48 4.15
N TYR A 74 -6.47 6.51 4.74
CA TYR A 74 -7.18 7.74 5.09
C TYR A 74 -7.07 8.05 6.59
N PRO A 75 -7.11 9.34 6.99
CA PRO A 75 -7.10 9.77 8.38
C PRO A 75 -8.23 9.20 9.25
N ASP A 76 -9.37 8.89 8.63
CA ASP A 76 -10.53 8.29 9.30
C ASP A 76 -10.36 6.78 9.57
N GLY A 77 -9.18 6.22 9.24
CA GLY A 77 -8.85 4.82 9.40
C GLY A 77 -9.35 3.91 8.28
N ASN A 78 -10.05 4.46 7.29
CA ASN A 78 -10.40 3.72 6.09
C ASN A 78 -9.17 3.48 5.22
N ILE A 79 -9.25 2.41 4.42
CA ILE A 79 -8.25 2.06 3.42
C ILE A 79 -8.99 1.97 2.09
N GLU A 80 -8.36 2.45 1.02
CA GLU A 80 -8.89 2.33 -0.32
C GLU A 80 -9.17 0.86 -0.65
N LYS A 81 -10.36 0.61 -1.19
CA LYS A 81 -10.86 -0.74 -1.45
C LYS A 81 -10.21 -1.31 -2.70
N GLN A 82 -9.19 -2.13 -2.51
CA GLN A 82 -8.47 -2.78 -3.60
C GLN A 82 -8.10 -4.21 -3.20
N ALA A 83 -7.94 -5.07 -4.20
CA ALA A 83 -7.35 -6.39 -4.03
C ALA A 83 -5.91 -6.34 -4.56
N VAL A 84 -4.97 -6.74 -3.72
CA VAL A 84 -3.57 -6.93 -4.08
C VAL A 84 -3.27 -8.42 -4.02
N LYS A 85 -2.80 -8.99 -5.12
CA LYS A 85 -2.36 -10.36 -5.21
C LYS A 85 -0.84 -10.39 -5.06
N LEU A 86 -0.32 -11.13 -4.09
CA LEU A 86 1.09 -11.45 -3.96
C LEU A 86 1.26 -12.93 -4.28
N CYS A 87 1.79 -13.24 -5.46
CA CYS A 87 1.96 -14.59 -5.96
C CYS A 87 3.42 -15.02 -5.88
N GLY A 88 3.67 -16.15 -5.23
CA GLY A 88 4.93 -16.88 -5.31
C GLY A 88 4.89 -18.03 -6.32
N GLU A 89 5.90 -18.90 -6.27
CA GLU A 89 5.96 -20.08 -7.14
C GLU A 89 4.80 -21.05 -6.90
N VAL A 90 4.39 -21.23 -5.64
CA VAL A 90 3.44 -22.28 -5.23
C VAL A 90 2.06 -21.73 -4.84
N SER A 91 1.97 -20.52 -4.29
CA SER A 91 0.71 -19.96 -3.78
C SER A 91 0.58 -18.48 -4.05
N CYS A 92 -0.66 -17.99 -4.08
CA CYS A 92 -0.98 -16.57 -4.13
C CYS A 92 -1.68 -16.13 -2.84
N LEU A 93 -1.25 -15.01 -2.30
CA LEU A 93 -1.91 -14.33 -1.18
C LEU A 93 -2.74 -13.18 -1.73
N ILE A 94 -4.02 -13.13 -1.39
CA ILE A 94 -4.87 -11.99 -1.71
C ILE A 94 -4.98 -11.12 -0.47
N ILE A 95 -4.42 -9.92 -0.56
CA ILE A 95 -4.59 -8.85 0.41
C ILE A 95 -5.79 -8.03 -0.05
N SER A 96 -6.92 -8.20 0.62
CA SER A 96 -8.15 -7.47 0.30
C SER A 96 -8.47 -6.45 1.38
N THR A 97 -8.72 -5.21 0.96
CA THR A 97 -9.28 -4.14 1.79
C THR A 97 -10.77 -3.90 1.47
N ARG A 98 -11.40 -4.74 0.64
CA ARG A 98 -12.77 -4.55 0.14
C ARG A 98 -13.86 -4.82 1.19
N GLU A 99 -13.61 -5.74 2.12
CA GLU A 99 -14.67 -6.36 2.93
C GLU A 99 -14.89 -5.71 4.32
N GLN A 100 -13.94 -4.98 4.90
CA GLN A 100 -14.13 -4.32 6.22
C GLN A 100 -13.36 -3.00 6.36
N ARG A 101 -13.96 -2.02 7.06
CA ARG A 101 -13.32 -0.73 7.39
C ARG A 101 -12.03 -0.98 8.19
N GLY A 102 -10.90 -0.58 7.62
CA GLY A 102 -9.63 -0.52 8.35
C GLY A 102 -8.99 -1.86 8.71
N HIS A 103 -9.45 -2.99 8.15
CA HIS A 103 -8.84 -4.30 8.34
C HIS A 103 -8.18 -4.80 7.05
N VAL A 104 -7.00 -5.38 7.20
CA VAL A 104 -6.25 -6.04 6.12
C VAL A 104 -6.43 -7.54 6.30
N ASN A 105 -7.18 -8.18 5.39
CA ASN A 105 -7.32 -9.64 5.35
C ASN A 105 -6.34 -10.23 4.35
N VAL A 106 -5.67 -11.31 4.76
CA VAL A 106 -4.77 -12.09 3.91
C VAL A 106 -5.44 -13.44 3.70
N PHE A 107 -5.79 -13.74 2.46
CA PHE A 107 -6.36 -15.03 2.06
C PHE A 107 -5.33 -15.82 1.27
N GLU A 108 -5.19 -17.11 1.54
CA GLU A 108 -4.49 -18.03 0.65
C GLU A 108 -5.41 -18.37 -0.53
N ALA A 109 -4.88 -18.25 -1.74
CA ALA A 109 -5.51 -18.69 -2.97
C ALA A 109 -4.62 -19.75 -3.62
N GLU A 110 -5.22 -20.91 -3.92
CA GLU A 110 -4.61 -21.91 -4.79
C GLU A 110 -4.53 -21.35 -6.21
N LYS A 111 -3.45 -21.71 -6.92
CA LYS A 111 -3.01 -21.09 -8.17
C LYS A 111 -3.90 -21.43 -9.36
#